data_AF-W1X9U2-F1
#
_entry.id   AF-W1X9U2-F1
#
_cell.length_a   1.000
_cell.length_b   1.000
_cell.length_c   1.000
_cell.angle_alpha   90.00
_cell.angle_beta   90.00
_cell.angle_gamma   90.00
#
_symmetry.space_group_name_H-M   'P 1'
#
loop_
_entity.id
_entity.type
_entity.pdbx_description
1 polymer ?
#
loop_
_entity_poly.entity_id
_entity_poly.type
_entity_poly.pdbx_seq_one_letter_code
_entity_poly.pdbx_strand_id
1 'polypeptide(L)' 'MQTTMSLMENILPEISIPVVVAGAIVDGRGIAAALLMGAEGVQMGSRF' A
#
# COMPACT_ATOMS: atom_id res chain seq x y z
N MET A 1 6.20 10.68 -12.10
CA MET A 1 5.92 9.22 -12.03
C MET A 1 6.27 8.80 -10.62
N GLN A 2 5.28 8.47 -9.77
CA GLN A 2 5.52 8.02 -8.39
C GLN A 2 5.59 6.49 -8.33
N THR A 3 6.42 5.97 -7.40
CA THR A 3 6.39 4.57 -6.99
C THR A 3 5.34 4.38 -5.90
N THR A 4 4.88 3.14 -5.66
CA THR A 4 3.89 2.84 -4.63
C THR A 4 4.31 3.37 -3.25
N MET A 5 5.59 3.26 -2.88
CA MET A 5 6.12 3.82 -1.62
C MET A 5 5.91 5.33 -1.53
N SER A 6 6.39 6.08 -2.52
CA SER A 6 6.24 7.55 -2.52
C SER A 6 4.77 8.00 -2.60
N LEU A 7 3.89 7.21 -3.21
CA LEU A 7 2.47 7.51 -3.26
C LEU A 7 1.81 7.31 -1.89
N MET A 8 2.13 6.21 -1.20
CA MET A 8 1.62 5.93 0.15
C MET A 8 2.00 7.03 1.14
N GLU A 9 3.26 7.47 1.13
CA GLU A 9 3.75 8.53 2.03
C GLU A 9 2.96 9.84 1.88
N ASN A 10 2.55 10.18 0.66
CA ASN A 10 1.81 11.42 0.39
C ASN A 10 0.31 11.28 0.68
N ILE A 11 -0.28 10.13 0.37
CA ILE A 11 -1.74 9.98 0.34
C ILE A 11 -2.33 9.47 1.66
N LEU A 12 -1.69 8.49 2.31
CA LEU A 12 -2.25 7.89 3.53
C LEU A 12 -2.51 8.90 4.67
N PRO A 13 -1.69 9.95 4.88
CA PRO A 13 -1.97 10.95 5.91
C PRO A 13 -3.12 11.91 5.59
N GLU A 14 -3.47 12.08 4.32
CA GLU A 14 -4.46 13.08 3.86
C GLU A 14 -5.89 12.53 3.82
N ILE A 15 -6.05 11.21 3.88
CA ILE A 15 -7.32 10.54 3.63
C ILE A 15 -7.80 9.81 4.88
N SER A 16 -9.08 9.98 5.23
CA SER A 16 -9.69 9.37 6.42
C SER A 16 -10.60 8.17 6.11
N ILE A 17 -10.86 7.88 4.82
CA ILE A 17 -11.56 6.67 4.41
C ILE A 17 -10.57 5.50 4.31
N PRO A 18 -11.01 4.25 4.47
CA PRO A 18 -10.12 3.10 4.32
C PRO A 18 -9.49 3.00 2.93
N VAL A 19 -8.18 2.76 2.88
CA VAL A 19 -7.33 2.64 1.71
C VAL A 19 -6.73 1.24 1.60
N VAL A 20 -6.83 0.67 0.40
CA VAL A 20 -6.13 -0.54 0.00
C VAL A 20 -5.00 -0.17 -0.95
N VAL A 21 -3.78 -0.60 -0.63
CA VAL A 21 -2.59 -0.32 -1.46
C VAL A 21 -2.40 -1.39 -2.53
N ALA A 22 -2.16 -0.96 -3.77
CA ALA A 22 -1.92 -1.85 -4.90
C ALA A 22 -0.55 -1.60 -5.54
N GLY A 23 0.09 -2.68 -5.99
CA GLY A 23 1.30 -2.64 -6.81
C GLY A 23 2.58 -3.04 -6.07
N ALA A 24 3.38 -3.89 -6.72
CA ALA A 24 4.68 -4.38 -6.25
C ALA A 24 4.68 -5.09 -4.86
N ILE A 25 3.52 -5.60 -4.39
CA ILE A 25 3.41 -6.38 -3.16
C ILE A 25 3.32 -7.87 -3.52
N VAL A 26 4.27 -8.67 -3.03
CA VAL A 26 4.45 -10.09 -3.43
C VAL A 26 4.40 -11.04 -2.23
N ASP A 27 4.91 -10.62 -1.08
CA ASP A 27 4.99 -11.45 0.12
C ASP A 27 4.61 -10.66 1.38
N GLY A 28 4.67 -11.36 2.53
CA GLY A 28 4.30 -10.80 3.83
C GLY A 28 5.07 -9.53 4.22
N ARG A 29 6.27 -9.28 3.68
CA ARG A 29 7.05 -8.07 3.97
C ARG A 29 6.38 -6.84 3.36
N GLY A 30 5.93 -6.96 2.11
CA GLY A 30 5.19 -5.89 1.43
C GLY A 30 3.84 -5.63 2.10
N ILE A 31 3.16 -6.68 2.55
CA ILE A 31 1.91 -6.57 3.33
C ILE A 31 2.18 -5.83 4.65
N ALA A 32 3.18 -6.26 5.41
CA ALA A 32 3.52 -5.65 6.69
C ALA A 32 3.89 -4.16 6.54
N ALA A 33 4.67 -3.82 5.50
CA ALA A 33 5.02 -2.43 5.22
C ALA A 33 3.78 -1.56 4.93
N ALA A 34 2.87 -2.03 4.07
CA ALA A 34 1.64 -1.29 3.75
C ALA A 34 0.76 -1.05 4.98
N LEU A 35 0.57 -2.08 5.80
CA LEU A 35 -0.22 -1.98 7.04
C LEU A 35 0.43 -1.03 8.05
N LEU A 36 1.76 -1.11 8.22
CA LEU A 36 2.50 -0.22 9.13
C LEU A 36 2.45 1.26 8.71
N MET A 37 2.35 1.54 7.41
CA MET A 37 2.20 2.91 6.89
C MET A 37 0.77 3.46 7.03
N GLY A 38 -0.21 2.63 7.41
CA GLY A 38 -1.58 3.06 7.67
C GLY A 38 -2.62 2.61 6.64
N ALA A 39 -2.28 1.71 5.71
CA ALA A 39 -3.29 1.09 4.85
C ALA A 39 -4.08 0.02 5.61
N GLU A 40 -5.38 -0.15 5.31
CA GLU A 40 -6.18 -1.25 5.87
C GLU A 40 -6.06 -2.56 5.10
N GLY A 41 -5.40 -2.55 3.93
CA GLY A 41 -5.20 -3.78 3.17
C GLY A 41 -4.31 -3.61 1.95
N VAL A 42 -4.12 -4.72 1.23
CA VAL A 42 -3.37 -4.75 -0.02
C VAL A 42 -4.14 -5.45 -1.13
N GLN A 43 -3.96 -4.97 -2.36
CA GLN A 43 -4.41 -5.66 -3.57
C GLN A 43 -3.20 -6.22 -4.31
N MET A 44 -3.20 -7.53 -4.54
CA MET A 44 -2.16 -8.23 -5.29
C MET A 44 -2.73 -8.71 -6.63
N GLY A 45 -2.07 -8.31 -7.72
CA GLY A 45 -2.36 -8.78 -9.09
C GLY A 45 -1.40 -9.91 -9.46
N SER A 46 -0.24 -9.56 -10.02
CA SER A 46 0.75 -10.49 -10.61
C SER A 46 1.22 -11.68 -9.75
N ARG A 47 0.97 -11.66 -8.44
CA ARG A 47 1.30 -12.74 -7.51
C ARG A 47 0.24 -13.85 -7.48
N PHE A 48 -0.96 -13.56 -7.97
CA PHE A 48 -2.08 -14.47 -8.15
C PHE A 48 -2.34 -14.70 -9.64
#